data_AF-A0A098C0G3-F1
#
_entry.id   AF-A0A098C0G3-F1
#
_cell.length_a   1.000
_cell.length_b   1.000
_cell.length_c   1.000
_cell.angle_alpha   90.00
_cell.angle_beta   90.00
_cell.angle_gamma   90.00
#
_symmetry.space_group_name_H-M   'P 1'
#
loop_
_entity.id
_entity.type
_entity.pdbx_description
1 polymer ?
#
loop_
_entity_poly.entity_id
_entity_poly.type
_entity_poly.pdbx_seq_one_letter_code
_entity_poly.pdbx_strand_id
1 'polypeptide(L)'
;MKDRDKLKKLVQIIGDLLKVEGNEWLIDEILKTIGETSPVEEIAKHSVIQNIHEYCVEQKIEKQATEFYNSFPIHEIREQLIQDYKKMEHERRRDDFEGFCLSMFQQIEAVVNFLFESDLVKSKLQIERKSSAFLEWDSEKRVWTRNSNQRLVPFLLMKVNPEKNQNSPRYNPNSKGPFYEMDEKSEDAYFDKDGKPVIDYNPSKKSWGFVNRFRAVLFYYYFKSELKQIDFDKIYKPGYDLYIMRNQNHRESKPTDNQKEIIDTIAGKEGKYFLKFYGFLEDFISQVEQSLYSQNLIKSSSNQTNKPKQKNKFSNTLGDDPKLAKLFEQLKKKD
;
A
#
# COMPACT_ATOMS: atom_id res chain seq x y z
N MET A 1 25.91 31.07 31.57
CA MET A 1 26.98 30.73 30.61
C MET A 1 27.63 32.02 30.12
N LYS A 2 28.89 32.28 30.50
CA LYS A 2 29.66 33.42 30.00
C LYS A 2 30.17 33.06 28.59
N ASP A 3 30.01 33.93 27.60
CA ASP A 3 30.48 33.80 26.20
C ASP A 3 29.64 33.00 25.17
N ARG A 4 28.31 33.17 25.16
CA ARG A 4 27.44 32.68 24.06
C ARG A 4 27.88 33.20 22.68
N ASP A 5 28.37 34.43 22.58
CA ASP A 5 28.74 35.04 21.30
C ASP A 5 30.06 34.51 20.75
N LYS A 6 31.03 34.16 21.61
CA LYS A 6 32.26 33.50 21.15
C LYS A 6 31.95 32.09 20.63
N LEU A 7 31.06 31.36 21.30
CA LEU A 7 30.60 30.05 20.84
C LEU A 7 29.89 30.13 19.48
N LYS A 8 29.04 31.15 19.26
CA LYS A 8 28.45 31.39 17.93
C LYS A 8 29.50 31.63 16.85
N LYS A 9 30.52 32.44 17.14
CA LYS A 9 31.63 32.69 16.19
C LYS A 9 32.40 31.41 15.88
N LEU A 10 32.67 30.57 16.89
CA LEU A 10 33.32 29.28 16.69
C LEU A 10 32.49 28.36 15.80
N VAL A 11 31.18 28.24 16.05
CA VAL A 11 30.27 27.43 15.20
C VAL A 11 30.26 27.94 13.76
N GLN A 12 30.25 29.27 13.56
CA GLN A 12 30.31 29.86 12.22
C GLN A 12 31.62 29.50 11.50
N ILE A 13 32.75 29.63 12.18
CA ILE A 13 34.08 29.28 11.63
C ILE A 13 34.12 27.80 11.23
N ILE A 14 33.65 26.91 12.10
CA ILE A 14 33.57 25.47 11.80
C ILE A 14 32.68 25.24 10.56
N GLY A 15 31.51 25.89 10.51
CA GLY A 15 30.60 25.79 9.38
C GLY A 15 31.21 26.27 8.05
N ASP A 16 32.03 27.31 8.08
CA ASP A 16 32.72 27.81 6.90
C ASP A 16 33.90 26.91 6.48
N LEU A 17 34.61 26.32 7.44
CA LEU A 17 35.67 25.33 7.18
C LEU A 17 35.13 24.04 6.57
N LEU A 18 33.93 23.60 6.98
CA LEU A 18 33.27 22.40 6.44
C LEU A 18 32.78 22.55 5.00
N LYS A 19 32.69 23.78 4.47
CA LYS A 19 32.35 24.02 3.06
C LYS A 19 33.53 23.85 2.12
N VAL A 20 34.75 23.78 2.66
CA VAL A 20 35.98 23.66 1.88
C VAL A 20 36.25 22.17 1.64
N GLU A 21 36.36 21.79 0.36
CA GLU A 21 36.67 20.42 -0.06
C GLU A 21 38.03 19.97 0.54
N GLY A 22 38.09 18.75 1.07
CA GLY A 22 39.28 18.21 1.75
C GLY A 22 39.30 18.39 3.28
N ASN A 23 38.32 19.11 3.86
CA ASN A 23 38.16 19.28 5.31
C ASN A 23 37.18 18.28 5.95
N GLU A 24 36.79 17.20 5.25
CA GLU A 24 35.80 16.24 5.75
C GLU A 24 36.24 15.57 7.07
N TRP A 25 37.56 15.44 7.27
CA TRP A 25 38.18 14.90 8.48
C TRP A 25 37.90 15.72 9.75
N LEU A 26 37.53 17.00 9.61
CA LEU A 26 37.30 17.90 10.74
C LEU A 26 36.13 17.42 11.61
N ILE A 27 35.09 16.82 11.00
CA ILE A 27 33.96 16.24 11.74
C ILE A 27 34.44 15.08 12.62
N ASP A 28 35.24 14.18 12.06
CA ASP A 28 35.72 12.99 12.77
C ASP A 28 36.59 13.38 13.98
N GLU A 29 37.47 14.38 13.82
CA GLU A 29 38.32 14.82 14.93
C GLU A 29 37.53 15.59 16.01
N ILE A 30 36.51 16.36 15.62
CA ILE A 30 35.57 16.99 16.57
C ILE A 30 34.83 15.91 17.36
N LEU A 31 34.26 14.90 16.68
CA LEU A 31 33.51 13.82 17.34
C LEU A 31 34.39 13.00 18.27
N LYS A 32 35.63 12.69 17.86
CA LYS A 32 36.62 11.98 18.67
C LYS A 32 36.97 12.78 19.93
N THR A 33 37.30 14.06 19.77
CA THR A 33 37.62 14.94 20.91
C THR A 33 36.44 15.01 21.90
N ILE A 34 35.21 15.15 21.39
CA ILE A 34 34.01 15.17 22.24
C ILE A 34 33.83 13.82 22.95
N GLY A 35 34.00 12.70 22.25
CA GLY A 35 33.86 11.34 22.79
C GLY A 35 34.92 10.96 23.84
N GLU A 36 36.11 11.56 23.78
CA GLU A 36 37.14 11.43 24.83
C GLU A 36 36.78 12.21 26.10
N THR A 37 35.98 13.28 25.98
CA THR A 37 35.65 14.17 27.11
C THR A 37 34.35 13.79 27.80
N SER A 38 33.40 13.23 27.07
CA SER A 38 32.11 12.75 27.58
C SER A 38 31.74 11.42 26.93
N PRO A 39 31.22 10.43 27.69
CA PRO A 39 30.73 9.20 27.10
C PRO A 39 29.66 9.46 26.03
N VAL A 40 29.72 8.70 24.93
CA VAL A 40 28.79 8.84 23.80
C VAL A 40 27.33 8.69 24.25
N GLU A 41 27.05 7.81 25.22
CA GLU A 41 25.72 7.60 25.77
C GLU A 41 25.17 8.85 26.48
N GLU A 42 26.02 9.70 27.06
CA GLU A 42 25.59 10.94 27.70
C GLU A 42 25.31 12.04 26.66
N ILE A 43 26.15 12.13 25.63
CA ILE A 43 25.98 13.09 24.53
C ILE A 43 24.68 12.78 23.76
N ALA A 44 24.38 11.50 23.51
CA ALA A 44 23.18 11.07 22.81
C ALA A 44 21.87 11.41 23.56
N LYS A 45 21.92 11.56 24.89
CA LYS A 45 20.78 11.99 25.71
C LYS A 45 20.52 13.50 25.64
N HIS A 46 21.46 14.29 25.10
CA HIS A 46 21.31 15.73 25.02
C HIS A 46 20.17 16.10 24.06
N SER A 47 19.23 16.93 24.52
CA SER A 47 18.01 17.28 23.77
C SER A 47 18.29 17.85 22.38
N VAL A 48 19.35 18.64 22.22
CA VAL A 48 19.77 19.16 20.91
C VAL A 48 20.20 18.03 19.95
N ILE A 49 20.90 17.01 20.44
CA ILE A 49 21.33 15.88 19.62
C ILE A 49 20.12 15.04 19.21
N GLN A 50 19.18 14.81 20.13
CA GLN A 50 17.91 14.17 19.82
C GLN A 50 17.10 14.96 18.78
N ASN A 51 17.02 16.29 18.91
CA ASN A 51 16.33 17.14 17.92
C ASN A 51 16.98 17.08 16.52
N ILE A 52 18.31 17.05 16.45
CA ILE A 52 19.03 16.90 15.17
C ILE A 52 18.74 15.52 14.58
N HIS A 53 18.77 14.46 15.40
CA HIS A 53 18.42 13.11 14.96
C HIS A 53 16.99 13.05 14.39
N GLU A 54 15.99 13.58 15.11
CA GLU A 54 14.60 13.62 14.64
C GLU A 54 14.45 14.45 13.36
N TYR A 55 15.16 15.57 13.24
CA TYR A 55 15.16 16.37 12.02
C TYR A 55 15.75 15.60 10.82
N CYS A 56 16.83 14.84 11.02
CA CYS A 56 17.40 13.98 9.98
C CYS A 56 16.47 12.82 9.60
N VAL A 57 15.74 12.27 10.56
CA VAL A 57 14.73 11.24 10.33
C VAL A 57 13.59 11.80 9.50
N GLU A 58 13.06 12.97 9.86
CA GLU A 58 11.98 13.65 9.14
C GLU A 58 12.33 13.87 7.66
N GLN A 59 13.54 14.38 7.38
CA GLN A 59 14.00 14.58 6.00
C GLN A 59 14.07 13.28 5.20
N LYS A 60 14.46 12.16 5.82
CA LYS A 60 14.49 10.86 5.15
C LYS A 60 13.08 10.37 4.84
N ILE A 61 12.16 10.50 5.78
CA ILE A 61 10.76 10.10 5.62
C ILE A 61 10.09 10.95 4.52
N GLU A 62 10.30 12.27 4.53
CA GLU A 62 9.80 13.20 3.50
C GLU A 62 10.28 12.78 2.10
N LYS A 63 11.59 12.52 1.97
CA LYS A 63 12.19 12.08 0.71
C LYS A 63 11.59 10.76 0.24
N GLN A 64 11.49 9.76 1.13
CA GLN A 64 10.93 8.45 0.79
C GLN A 64 9.48 8.53 0.35
N ALA A 65 8.64 9.29 1.07
CA ALA A 65 7.23 9.49 0.74
C ALA A 65 7.07 10.15 -0.64
N THR A 66 7.86 11.21 -0.89
CA THR A 66 7.87 11.92 -2.16
C THR A 66 8.31 11.01 -3.30
N GLU A 67 9.41 10.27 -3.14
CA GLU A 67 9.94 9.36 -4.16
C GLU A 67 8.97 8.22 -4.48
N PHE A 68 8.31 7.66 -3.47
CA PHE A 68 7.36 6.56 -3.62
C PHE A 68 6.18 6.95 -4.53
N TYR A 69 5.63 8.16 -4.34
CA TYR A 69 4.47 8.67 -5.07
C TYR A 69 4.78 9.62 -6.24
N ASN A 70 6.06 9.92 -6.52
CA ASN A 70 6.45 10.91 -7.52
C ASN A 70 5.84 10.64 -8.92
N SER A 71 5.85 9.36 -9.33
CA SER A 71 5.29 8.94 -10.61
C SER A 71 3.82 8.54 -10.54
N PHE A 72 3.15 8.62 -9.38
CA PHE A 72 1.76 8.17 -9.28
C PHE A 72 0.81 9.12 -10.05
N PRO A 73 0.03 8.66 -11.04
CA PRO A 73 -0.62 9.55 -12.02
C PRO A 73 -1.88 10.27 -11.49
N ILE A 74 -2.32 9.97 -10.28
CA ILE A 74 -3.48 10.64 -9.66
C ILE A 74 -2.96 11.80 -8.79
N HIS A 75 -2.93 12.99 -9.37
CA HIS A 75 -2.36 14.17 -8.71
C HIS A 75 -3.24 14.68 -7.56
N GLU A 76 -4.55 14.51 -7.68
CA GLU A 76 -5.58 15.02 -6.76
C GLU A 76 -5.45 14.48 -5.34
N ILE A 77 -4.97 13.25 -5.20
CA ILE A 77 -4.79 12.59 -3.89
C ILE A 77 -3.31 12.45 -3.51
N ARG A 78 -2.37 12.87 -4.36
CA ARG A 78 -0.93 12.61 -4.15
C ARG A 78 -0.41 13.19 -2.84
N GLU A 79 -0.79 14.43 -2.53
CA GLU A 79 -0.37 15.08 -1.29
C GLU A 79 -0.89 14.32 -0.06
N GLN A 80 -2.16 13.90 -0.08
CA GLN A 80 -2.74 13.07 0.97
C GLN A 80 -1.98 11.76 1.14
N LEU A 81 -1.64 11.09 0.03
CA LEU A 81 -0.87 9.84 0.05
C LEU A 81 0.54 10.03 0.64
N ILE A 82 1.22 11.13 0.32
CA ILE A 82 2.51 11.48 0.90
C ILE A 82 2.37 11.67 2.42
N GLN A 83 1.40 12.46 2.88
CA GLN A 83 1.19 12.69 4.31
C GLN A 83 0.84 11.40 5.07
N ASP A 84 -0.01 10.54 4.50
CA ASP A 84 -0.35 9.26 5.11
C ASP A 84 0.84 8.29 5.15
N TYR A 85 1.71 8.31 4.13
CA TYR A 85 2.97 7.54 4.14
C TYR A 85 3.91 8.02 5.24
N LYS A 86 4.08 9.34 5.39
CA LYS A 86 4.91 9.90 6.46
C LYS A 86 4.40 9.46 7.82
N LYS A 87 3.09 9.59 8.05
CA LYS A 87 2.45 9.15 9.29
C LYS A 87 2.66 7.65 9.54
N MET A 88 2.46 6.82 8.52
CA MET A 88 2.72 5.38 8.58
C MET A 88 4.16 5.07 9.01
N GLU A 89 5.18 5.74 8.46
CA GLU A 89 6.57 5.55 8.88
C GLU A 89 6.82 5.98 10.33
N HIS A 90 6.21 7.08 10.78
CA HIS A 90 6.31 7.48 12.19
C HIS A 90 5.74 6.43 13.13
N GLU A 91 4.55 5.89 12.83
CA GLU A 91 3.95 4.86 13.69
C GLU A 91 4.78 3.58 13.68
N ARG A 92 5.32 3.16 12.53
CA ARG A 92 6.26 2.04 12.48
C ARG A 92 7.48 2.27 13.36
N ARG A 93 8.08 3.46 13.30
CA ARG A 93 9.29 3.79 14.10
C ARG A 93 9.02 3.83 15.60
N ARG A 94 7.77 4.08 16.00
CA ARG A 94 7.30 4.02 17.38
C ARG A 94 6.87 2.61 17.81
N ASP A 95 6.98 1.63 16.91
CA ASP A 95 6.44 0.28 17.09
C ASP A 95 4.92 0.26 17.34
N ASP A 96 4.21 1.30 16.87
CA ASP A 96 2.75 1.37 16.91
C ASP A 96 2.18 0.66 15.67
N PHE A 97 1.93 -0.63 15.82
CA PHE A 97 1.42 -1.48 14.75
C PHE A 97 -0.02 -1.09 14.33
N GLU A 98 -0.87 -0.69 15.27
CA GLU A 98 -2.25 -0.32 14.96
C GLU A 98 -2.29 1.01 14.20
N GLY A 99 -1.55 2.02 14.68
CA GLY A 99 -1.38 3.30 14.01
C GLY A 99 -0.79 3.13 12.61
N PHE A 100 0.22 2.28 12.47
CA PHE A 100 0.78 1.89 11.16
C PHE A 100 -0.30 1.31 10.23
N CYS A 101 -1.08 0.33 10.70
CA CYS A 101 -2.13 -0.29 9.91
C CYS A 101 -3.19 0.74 9.47
N LEU A 102 -3.56 1.66 10.35
CA LEU A 102 -4.49 2.74 10.04
C LEU A 102 -3.95 3.65 8.94
N SER A 103 -2.73 4.17 9.09
CA SER A 103 -2.15 5.10 8.12
C SER A 103 -1.81 4.46 6.78
N MET A 104 -1.41 3.19 6.76
CA MET A 104 -1.28 2.46 5.50
C MET A 104 -2.65 2.24 4.84
N PHE A 105 -3.66 1.86 5.62
CA PHE A 105 -5.00 1.66 5.08
C PHE A 105 -5.58 2.94 4.48
N GLN A 106 -5.32 4.11 5.10
CA GLN A 106 -5.76 5.42 4.58
C GLN A 106 -5.23 5.68 3.15
N GLN A 107 -3.98 5.30 2.87
CA GLN A 107 -3.40 5.38 1.52
C GLN A 107 -4.17 4.50 0.52
N ILE A 108 -4.44 3.24 0.89
CA ILE A 108 -5.21 2.31 0.05
C ILE A 108 -6.65 2.80 -0.15
N GLU A 109 -7.29 3.29 0.92
CA GLU A 109 -8.65 3.81 0.90
C GLU A 109 -8.80 5.02 -0.01
N ALA A 110 -7.85 5.97 0.04
CA ALA A 110 -7.83 7.11 -0.86
C ALA A 110 -7.77 6.68 -2.33
N VAL A 111 -6.85 5.77 -2.68
CA VAL A 111 -6.72 5.25 -4.06
C VAL A 111 -7.98 4.50 -4.48
N VAL A 112 -8.50 3.61 -3.64
CA VAL A 112 -9.69 2.81 -3.96
C VAL A 112 -10.92 3.69 -4.18
N ASN A 113 -11.14 4.67 -3.31
CA ASN A 113 -12.28 5.58 -3.42
C ASN A 113 -12.20 6.40 -4.71
N PHE A 114 -11.03 6.97 -5.00
CA PHE A 114 -10.83 7.76 -6.22
C PHE A 114 -11.08 6.92 -7.48
N LEU A 115 -10.47 5.73 -7.57
CA LEU A 115 -10.58 4.88 -8.75
C LEU A 115 -11.98 4.30 -8.92
N PHE A 116 -12.63 3.91 -7.84
CA PHE A 116 -13.98 3.35 -7.91
C PHE A 116 -15.01 4.39 -8.36
N GLU A 117 -14.81 5.65 -8.00
CA GLU A 117 -15.68 6.75 -8.43
C GLU A 117 -15.43 7.21 -9.87
N SER A 118 -14.35 6.73 -10.51
CA SER A 118 -14.07 7.05 -11.92
C SER A 118 -15.16 6.55 -12.86
N ASP A 119 -15.36 7.30 -13.96
CA ASP A 119 -16.30 6.90 -15.02
C ASP A 119 -15.94 5.55 -15.64
N LEU A 120 -14.65 5.20 -15.66
CA LEU A 120 -14.19 3.91 -16.18
C LEU A 120 -14.81 2.75 -15.39
N VAL A 121 -14.66 2.76 -14.07
CA VAL A 121 -15.16 1.67 -13.23
C VAL A 121 -16.68 1.64 -13.24
N LYS A 122 -17.34 2.79 -13.11
CA LYS A 122 -18.80 2.88 -13.16
C LYS A 122 -19.37 2.35 -14.47
N SER A 123 -18.81 2.76 -15.62
CA SER A 123 -19.26 2.32 -16.93
C SER A 123 -18.97 0.84 -17.18
N LYS A 124 -17.76 0.36 -16.82
CA LYS A 124 -17.42 -1.06 -16.94
C LYS A 124 -18.32 -1.93 -16.08
N LEU A 125 -18.57 -1.55 -14.82
CA LEU A 125 -19.48 -2.30 -13.95
C LEU A 125 -20.88 -2.36 -14.54
N GLN A 126 -21.39 -1.26 -15.10
CA GLN A 126 -22.71 -1.22 -15.73
C GLN A 126 -22.80 -2.19 -16.94
N ILE A 127 -21.80 -2.15 -17.82
CA ILE A 127 -21.77 -2.97 -19.05
C ILE A 127 -21.51 -4.45 -18.74
N GLU A 128 -20.55 -4.72 -17.87
CA GLU A 128 -20.04 -6.07 -17.62
C GLU A 128 -20.77 -6.76 -16.47
N ARG A 129 -21.77 -6.12 -15.87
CA ARG A 129 -22.48 -6.60 -14.68
C ARG A 129 -22.85 -8.09 -14.71
N LYS A 130 -23.38 -8.53 -15.84
CA LYS A 130 -23.86 -9.91 -16.04
C LYS A 130 -22.80 -10.86 -16.63
N SER A 131 -21.62 -10.35 -16.98
CA SER A 131 -20.55 -11.14 -17.58
C SER A 131 -19.84 -12.04 -16.57
N SER A 132 -19.08 -13.01 -17.08
CA SER A 132 -18.26 -13.93 -16.28
C SER A 132 -17.09 -13.22 -15.60
N ALA A 133 -16.74 -13.56 -14.37
CA ALA A 133 -15.65 -12.91 -13.64
C ALA A 133 -14.26 -13.36 -14.11
N PHE A 134 -14.08 -14.67 -14.34
CA PHE A 134 -12.75 -15.26 -14.51
C PHE A 134 -12.48 -15.65 -15.96
N LEU A 135 -11.19 -15.62 -16.30
CA LEU A 135 -10.69 -16.17 -17.56
C LEU A 135 -10.67 -17.70 -17.53
N GLU A 136 -11.19 -18.32 -18.58
CA GLU A 136 -10.91 -19.72 -18.91
C GLU A 136 -10.36 -19.82 -20.33
N TRP A 137 -9.69 -20.94 -20.61
CA TRP A 137 -9.11 -21.22 -21.91
C TRP A 137 -10.21 -21.62 -22.90
N ASP A 138 -10.41 -20.82 -23.95
CA ASP A 138 -11.25 -21.18 -25.08
C ASP A 138 -10.40 -21.99 -26.07
N SER A 139 -10.62 -23.31 -26.11
CA SER A 139 -9.84 -24.23 -26.96
C SER A 139 -10.06 -24.02 -28.45
N GLU A 140 -11.24 -23.52 -28.84
CA GLU A 140 -11.58 -23.29 -30.24
C GLU A 140 -10.87 -22.03 -30.76
N LYS A 141 -10.94 -20.95 -29.98
CA LYS A 141 -10.32 -19.67 -30.34
C LYS A 141 -8.86 -19.55 -29.94
N ARG A 142 -8.35 -20.51 -29.15
CA ARG A 142 -6.98 -20.52 -28.59
C ARG A 142 -6.62 -19.23 -27.85
N VAL A 143 -7.57 -18.69 -27.09
CA VAL A 143 -7.41 -17.46 -26.31
C VAL A 143 -8.01 -17.63 -24.92
N TRP A 144 -7.50 -16.88 -23.96
CA TRP A 144 -8.15 -16.76 -22.65
C TRP A 144 -9.28 -15.74 -22.75
N THR A 145 -10.49 -16.12 -22.34
CA THR A 145 -11.66 -15.23 -22.37
C THR A 145 -12.47 -15.35 -21.11
N ARG A 146 -13.26 -14.32 -20.79
CA ARG A 146 -14.15 -14.32 -19.62
C ARG A 146 -15.40 -15.15 -19.94
N ASN A 147 -15.34 -16.44 -19.66
CA ASN A 147 -16.40 -17.42 -19.95
C ASN A 147 -16.73 -18.33 -18.75
N SER A 148 -16.13 -18.10 -17.57
CA SER A 148 -16.44 -18.88 -16.37
C SER A 148 -17.92 -18.78 -15.95
N ASN A 149 -18.44 -19.82 -15.29
CA ASN A 149 -19.79 -19.80 -14.72
C ASN A 149 -19.96 -18.77 -13.58
N GLN A 150 -18.86 -18.27 -13.00
CA GLN A 150 -18.93 -17.24 -11.97
C GLN A 150 -19.29 -15.89 -12.58
N ARG A 151 -20.41 -15.27 -12.17
CA ARG A 151 -20.77 -13.89 -12.57
C ARG A 151 -19.93 -12.84 -11.84
N LEU A 152 -19.60 -11.75 -12.53
CA LEU A 152 -18.72 -10.68 -12.05
C LEU A 152 -19.23 -10.01 -10.77
N VAL A 153 -20.44 -9.44 -10.79
CA VAL A 153 -20.92 -8.64 -9.66
C VAL A 153 -21.10 -9.47 -8.39
N PRO A 154 -21.70 -10.67 -8.43
CA PRO A 154 -21.72 -11.54 -7.26
C PRO A 154 -20.32 -11.83 -6.71
N PHE A 155 -19.34 -12.08 -7.57
CA PHE A 155 -17.93 -12.24 -7.15
C PHE A 155 -17.38 -11.00 -6.45
N LEU A 156 -17.67 -9.79 -6.94
CA LEU A 156 -17.17 -8.55 -6.35
C LEU A 156 -17.88 -8.16 -5.04
N LEU A 157 -19.16 -8.48 -4.89
CA LEU A 157 -19.98 -8.06 -3.75
C LEU A 157 -19.95 -9.02 -2.57
N MET A 158 -19.65 -10.30 -2.81
CA MET A 158 -19.71 -11.32 -1.80
C MET A 158 -18.32 -11.59 -1.22
N LYS A 159 -18.22 -11.59 0.11
CA LYS A 159 -17.11 -12.22 0.80
C LYS A 159 -17.17 -13.71 0.50
N VAL A 160 -16.03 -14.35 0.24
CA VAL A 160 -15.90 -15.79 0.04
C VAL A 160 -16.90 -16.51 0.94
N ASN A 161 -17.84 -17.25 0.37
CA ASN A 161 -18.51 -18.27 1.14
C ASN A 161 -17.47 -19.40 1.18
N PRO A 162 -16.71 -19.58 2.29
CA PRO A 162 -15.77 -20.67 2.33
C PRO A 162 -16.58 -21.92 2.06
N GLU A 163 -16.01 -22.78 1.23
CA GLU A 163 -16.45 -24.15 1.06
C GLU A 163 -17.14 -24.66 2.32
N LYS A 164 -18.42 -25.02 2.17
CA LYS A 164 -19.02 -26.17 2.84
C LYS A 164 -18.41 -26.46 4.22
N ASN A 165 -18.62 -25.60 5.22
CA ASN A 165 -18.49 -26.09 6.59
C ASN A 165 -19.61 -27.13 6.76
N GLN A 166 -19.28 -28.41 6.61
CA GLN A 166 -20.23 -29.53 6.69
C GLN A 166 -20.98 -29.56 8.03
N ASN A 167 -20.43 -28.88 9.04
CA ASN A 167 -21.00 -28.74 10.37
C ASN A 167 -21.92 -27.50 10.51
N SER A 168 -22.12 -26.72 9.45
CA SER A 168 -23.08 -25.61 9.46
C SER A 168 -24.51 -26.15 9.37
N PRO A 169 -25.45 -25.68 10.22
CA PRO A 169 -26.86 -26.09 10.14
C PRO A 169 -27.56 -25.66 8.84
N ARG A 170 -26.88 -24.90 7.95
CA ARG A 170 -27.38 -24.48 6.63
C ARG A 170 -26.68 -25.20 5.46
N TYR A 171 -25.90 -26.25 5.73
CA TYR A 171 -25.20 -27.01 4.70
C TYR A 171 -26.19 -27.82 3.84
N ASN A 172 -26.16 -27.60 2.51
CA ASN A 172 -26.88 -28.44 1.55
C ASN A 172 -25.87 -29.27 0.73
N PRO A 173 -25.84 -30.61 0.88
CA PRO A 173 -24.92 -31.48 0.16
C PRO A 173 -25.15 -31.52 -1.35
N ASN A 174 -26.36 -31.17 -1.82
CA ASN A 174 -26.73 -31.13 -3.24
C ASN A 174 -26.43 -29.76 -3.91
N SER A 175 -25.84 -28.80 -3.21
CA SER A 175 -25.43 -27.53 -3.84
C SER A 175 -24.22 -27.72 -4.76
N LYS A 176 -24.32 -27.21 -5.99
CA LYS A 176 -23.31 -27.35 -7.06
C LYS A 176 -22.09 -26.41 -6.88
N GLY A 177 -21.51 -26.40 -5.69
CA GLY A 177 -20.21 -25.74 -5.40
C GLY A 177 -20.32 -24.30 -4.91
N PRO A 178 -19.25 -23.73 -4.34
CA PRO A 178 -19.24 -22.36 -3.82
C PRO A 178 -19.04 -21.37 -4.97
N PHE A 179 -20.11 -21.04 -5.67
CA PHE A 179 -20.12 -19.86 -6.53
C PHE A 179 -20.68 -18.70 -5.72
N TYR A 180 -20.10 -17.52 -5.90
CA TYR A 180 -20.66 -16.29 -5.37
C TYR A 180 -21.98 -16.10 -6.13
N GLU A 181 -23.08 -16.62 -5.59
CA GLU A 181 -24.40 -16.60 -6.20
C GLU A 181 -25.26 -15.53 -5.54
N MET A 182 -25.91 -14.73 -6.36
CA MET A 182 -26.84 -13.69 -5.96
C MET A 182 -27.97 -13.67 -6.96
N ASP A 183 -29.21 -13.66 -6.47
CA ASP A 183 -30.37 -13.47 -7.33
C ASP A 183 -30.34 -12.06 -7.95
N GLU A 184 -30.93 -11.90 -9.14
CA GLU A 184 -30.86 -10.64 -9.88
C GLU A 184 -31.41 -9.45 -9.08
N LYS A 185 -32.47 -9.65 -8.29
CA LYS A 185 -33.08 -8.60 -7.48
C LYS A 185 -32.15 -8.13 -6.36
N SER A 186 -31.48 -9.05 -5.67
CA SER A 186 -30.47 -8.71 -4.66
C SER A 186 -29.28 -7.99 -5.27
N GLU A 187 -28.90 -8.34 -6.48
CA GLU A 187 -27.82 -7.70 -7.22
C GLU A 187 -28.20 -6.29 -7.68
N ASP A 188 -29.43 -6.11 -8.18
CA ASP A 188 -29.97 -4.82 -8.64
C ASP A 188 -29.98 -3.79 -7.50
N ALA A 189 -30.18 -4.24 -6.26
CA ALA A 189 -30.21 -3.36 -5.09
C ALA A 189 -28.87 -2.63 -4.82
N TYR A 190 -27.75 -3.05 -5.43
CA TYR A 190 -26.45 -2.38 -5.33
C TYR A 190 -26.24 -1.32 -6.42
N PHE A 191 -27.22 -1.11 -7.29
CA PHE A 191 -27.19 -0.13 -8.37
C PHE A 191 -28.37 0.84 -8.25
N ASP A 192 -28.16 2.08 -8.68
CA ASP A 192 -29.23 3.06 -8.78
C ASP A 192 -30.07 2.82 -10.06
N LYS A 193 -31.09 3.66 -10.23
CA LYS A 193 -31.97 3.65 -11.41
C LYS A 193 -31.24 3.85 -12.74
N ASP A 194 -30.05 4.45 -12.73
CA ASP A 194 -29.23 4.72 -13.90
C ASP A 194 -28.19 3.60 -14.13
N GLY A 195 -28.22 2.54 -13.31
CA GLY A 195 -27.31 1.40 -13.38
C GLY A 195 -25.93 1.67 -12.81
N LYS A 196 -25.74 2.76 -12.04
CA LYS A 196 -24.47 3.09 -11.39
C LYS A 196 -24.38 2.47 -10.00
N PRO A 197 -23.18 2.06 -9.54
CA PRO A 197 -23.01 1.47 -8.22
C PRO A 197 -23.38 2.46 -7.10
N VAL A 198 -24.22 2.02 -6.16
CA VAL A 198 -24.63 2.83 -5.00
C VAL A 198 -23.55 2.81 -3.94
N ILE A 199 -23.06 3.99 -3.54
CA ILE A 199 -22.17 4.18 -2.40
C ILE A 199 -22.99 4.88 -1.31
N ASP A 200 -23.30 4.15 -0.24
CA ASP A 200 -24.07 4.67 0.89
C ASP A 200 -23.49 4.08 2.18
N TYR A 201 -23.26 4.94 3.18
CA TYR A 201 -22.72 4.55 4.48
C TYR A 201 -23.81 4.06 5.46
N ASN A 202 -25.07 4.12 5.05
CA ASN A 202 -26.18 3.55 5.81
C ASN A 202 -26.13 2.01 5.76
N PRO A 203 -25.91 1.33 6.90
CA PRO A 203 -25.77 -0.13 6.94
C PRO A 203 -27.06 -0.87 6.56
N SER A 204 -28.20 -0.20 6.58
CA SER A 204 -29.50 -0.77 6.19
C SER A 204 -29.71 -0.79 4.68
N LYS A 205 -28.85 -0.11 3.90
CA LYS A 205 -28.91 -0.10 2.44
C LYS A 205 -27.84 -0.98 1.83
N LYS A 206 -28.20 -1.64 0.73
CA LYS A 206 -27.24 -2.38 -0.09
C LYS A 206 -26.36 -1.37 -0.81
N SER A 207 -25.08 -1.36 -0.47
CA SER A 207 -24.11 -0.43 -1.04
C SER A 207 -22.75 -1.07 -1.25
N TRP A 208 -21.97 -0.45 -2.11
CA TRP A 208 -20.57 -0.78 -2.34
C TRP A 208 -19.71 -0.26 -1.18
N GLY A 209 -19.71 -1.01 -0.08
CA GLY A 209 -18.79 -0.76 1.04
C GLY A 209 -17.32 -0.90 0.60
N PHE A 210 -16.39 -0.44 1.44
CA PHE A 210 -14.96 -0.42 1.11
C PHE A 210 -14.45 -1.75 0.53
N VAL A 211 -14.74 -2.89 1.18
CA VAL A 211 -14.27 -4.21 0.74
C VAL A 211 -14.72 -4.53 -0.70
N ASN A 212 -15.94 -4.17 -1.06
CA ASN A 212 -16.51 -4.42 -2.39
C ASN A 212 -15.86 -3.51 -3.44
N ARG A 213 -15.64 -2.24 -3.09
CA ARG A 213 -14.92 -1.27 -3.92
C ARG A 213 -13.47 -1.69 -4.15
N PHE A 214 -12.80 -2.15 -3.09
CA PHE A 214 -11.44 -2.67 -3.17
C PHE A 214 -11.37 -3.87 -4.11
N ARG A 215 -12.32 -4.82 -4.02
CA ARG A 215 -12.40 -5.96 -4.96
C ARG A 215 -12.56 -5.50 -6.40
N ALA A 216 -13.42 -4.51 -6.66
CA ALA A 216 -13.62 -3.96 -8.00
C ALA A 216 -12.36 -3.26 -8.54
N VAL A 217 -11.67 -2.49 -7.70
CA VAL A 217 -10.41 -1.81 -8.07
C VAL A 217 -9.31 -2.83 -8.35
N LEU A 218 -9.18 -3.88 -7.54
CA LEU A 218 -8.28 -4.99 -7.85
C LEU A 218 -8.62 -5.62 -9.20
N PHE A 219 -9.89 -5.93 -9.44
CA PHE A 219 -10.31 -6.55 -10.69
C PHE A 219 -9.95 -5.68 -11.92
N TYR A 220 -10.32 -4.40 -11.91
CA TYR A 220 -10.17 -3.54 -13.09
C TYR A 220 -8.81 -2.90 -13.26
N TYR A 221 -8.12 -2.55 -12.17
CA TYR A 221 -6.82 -1.88 -12.24
C TYR A 221 -5.68 -2.85 -12.03
N TYR A 222 -5.69 -3.64 -10.96
CA TYR A 222 -4.60 -4.56 -10.65
C TYR A 222 -4.54 -5.72 -11.66
N PHE A 223 -5.66 -6.41 -11.87
CA PHE A 223 -5.76 -7.54 -12.80
C PHE A 223 -6.18 -7.15 -14.22
N LYS A 224 -6.50 -5.88 -14.48
CA LYS A 224 -6.89 -5.37 -15.81
C LYS A 224 -8.07 -6.13 -16.44
N SER A 225 -8.95 -6.72 -15.63
CA SER A 225 -10.06 -7.62 -16.04
C SER A 225 -9.61 -8.97 -16.62
N GLU A 226 -8.32 -9.33 -16.45
CA GLU A 226 -7.69 -10.56 -16.94
C GLU A 226 -7.41 -11.53 -15.77
N LEU A 227 -8.40 -11.72 -14.90
CA LEU A 227 -8.23 -12.43 -13.64
C LEU A 227 -8.42 -13.95 -13.78
N LYS A 228 -7.47 -14.71 -13.21
CA LYS A 228 -7.64 -16.11 -12.85
C LYS A 228 -7.93 -16.22 -11.36
N GLN A 229 -8.86 -17.09 -10.95
CA GLN A 229 -9.38 -17.13 -9.58
C GLN A 229 -8.28 -17.23 -8.49
N ILE A 230 -7.28 -18.09 -8.71
CA ILE A 230 -6.21 -18.35 -7.73
C ILE A 230 -5.31 -17.14 -7.44
N ASP A 231 -5.26 -16.17 -8.36
CA ASP A 231 -4.37 -15.02 -8.23
C ASP A 231 -5.00 -13.89 -7.41
N PHE A 232 -6.34 -13.84 -7.34
CA PHE A 232 -7.04 -12.76 -6.64
C PHE A 232 -6.77 -12.78 -5.14
N ASP A 233 -6.92 -13.94 -4.49
CA ASP A 233 -6.85 -14.05 -3.04
C ASP A 233 -5.46 -13.74 -2.48
N LYS A 234 -4.40 -13.97 -3.27
CA LYS A 234 -3.02 -13.64 -2.89
C LYS A 234 -2.85 -12.14 -2.61
N ILE A 235 -3.56 -11.29 -3.35
CA ILE A 235 -3.47 -9.83 -3.27
C ILE A 235 -4.60 -9.25 -2.43
N TYR A 236 -5.80 -9.82 -2.52
CA TYR A 236 -6.94 -9.40 -1.72
C TYR A 236 -6.72 -9.66 -0.23
N LYS A 237 -6.13 -10.81 0.16
CA LYS A 237 -5.99 -11.20 1.57
C LYS A 237 -5.13 -10.23 2.39
N PRO A 238 -3.92 -9.81 1.96
CA PRO A 238 -3.15 -8.80 2.69
C PRO A 238 -3.92 -7.47 2.89
N GLY A 239 -4.61 -6.97 1.86
CA GLY A 239 -5.44 -5.77 1.99
C GLY A 239 -6.65 -5.94 2.91
N TYR A 240 -7.25 -7.13 2.94
CA TYR A 240 -8.33 -7.47 3.87
C TYR A 240 -7.82 -7.62 5.31
N ASP A 241 -6.70 -8.30 5.52
CA ASP A 241 -6.04 -8.40 6.84
C ASP A 241 -5.73 -6.99 7.38
N LEU A 242 -5.19 -6.10 6.54
CA LEU A 242 -4.92 -4.70 6.88
C LEU A 242 -6.21 -3.94 7.26
N TYR A 243 -7.29 -4.11 6.50
CA TYR A 243 -8.61 -3.54 6.82
C TYR A 243 -9.13 -4.01 8.19
N ILE A 244 -8.92 -5.29 8.54
CA ILE A 244 -9.32 -5.82 9.86
C ILE A 244 -8.48 -5.20 10.97
N MET A 245 -7.17 -5.10 10.80
CA MET A 245 -6.28 -4.48 11.80
C MET A 245 -6.56 -3.00 11.98
N ARG A 246 -6.79 -2.25 10.89
CA ARG A 246 -7.21 -0.84 10.95
C ARG A 246 -8.50 -0.63 11.74
N ASN A 247 -9.42 -1.59 11.71
CA ASN A 247 -10.67 -1.50 12.46
C ASN A 247 -10.49 -1.69 13.98
N GLN A 248 -9.34 -2.19 14.46
CA GLN A 248 -9.05 -2.21 15.90
C GLN A 248 -8.97 -0.79 16.47
N ASN A 249 -8.40 0.15 15.71
CA ASN A 249 -8.29 1.57 16.08
C ASN A 249 -9.63 2.32 16.14
N HIS A 250 -10.72 1.78 15.59
CA HIS A 250 -11.97 2.52 15.36
C HIS A 250 -13.23 1.90 15.99
N ARG A 251 -13.16 0.74 16.66
CA ARG A 251 -14.37 -0.03 16.98
C ARG A 251 -14.81 0.02 18.44
N GLU A 252 -16.07 0.41 18.61
CA GLU A 252 -16.92 0.09 19.78
C GLU A 252 -17.58 -1.31 19.67
N SER A 253 -17.59 -1.93 18.48
CA SER A 253 -18.31 -3.19 18.22
C SER A 253 -17.40 -4.43 18.25
N LYS A 254 -17.93 -5.54 18.79
CA LYS A 254 -17.20 -6.80 18.94
C LYS A 254 -16.82 -7.39 17.56
N PRO A 255 -15.56 -7.85 17.38
CA PRO A 255 -15.14 -8.57 16.18
C PRO A 255 -15.98 -9.83 15.96
N THR A 256 -16.22 -10.19 14.70
CA THR A 256 -16.77 -11.52 14.36
C THR A 256 -15.70 -12.60 14.53
N ASP A 257 -16.06 -13.88 14.62
CA ASP A 257 -15.10 -14.99 14.80
C ASP A 257 -13.97 -14.98 13.75
N ASN A 258 -14.31 -14.84 12.46
CA ASN A 258 -13.29 -14.73 11.41
C ASN A 258 -12.38 -13.50 11.53
N GLN A 259 -12.90 -12.38 12.05
CA GLN A 259 -12.07 -11.19 12.30
C GLN A 259 -11.12 -11.45 13.45
N LYS A 260 -11.62 -12.10 14.50
CA LYS A 260 -10.83 -12.51 15.66
C LYS A 260 -9.72 -13.48 15.27
N GLU A 261 -9.99 -14.47 14.43
CA GLU A 261 -8.95 -15.39 13.93
C GLU A 261 -7.81 -14.66 13.20
N ILE A 262 -8.14 -13.65 12.38
CA ILE A 262 -7.13 -12.82 11.70
C ILE A 262 -6.30 -12.03 12.72
N ILE A 263 -6.96 -11.39 13.70
CA ILE A 263 -6.31 -10.63 14.76
C ILE A 263 -5.36 -11.53 15.56
N ASP A 264 -5.86 -12.69 16.03
CA ASP A 264 -5.09 -13.66 16.80
C ASP A 264 -3.93 -14.27 15.98
N THR A 265 -4.09 -14.39 14.65
CA THR A 265 -3.02 -14.84 13.76
C THR A 265 -1.87 -13.84 13.67
N ILE A 266 -2.20 -12.54 13.69
CA ILE A 266 -1.26 -11.42 13.55
C ILE A 266 -0.59 -11.10 14.89
N ALA A 267 -1.33 -11.22 16.00
CA ALA A 267 -0.85 -10.94 17.34
C ALA A 267 0.47 -11.67 17.65
N GLY A 268 1.46 -10.92 18.14
CA GLY A 268 2.81 -11.42 18.43
C GLY A 268 3.68 -11.66 17.18
N LYS A 269 3.22 -11.27 15.99
CA LYS A 269 3.93 -11.39 14.71
C LYS A 269 3.96 -10.06 13.95
N GLU A 270 3.77 -8.94 14.64
CA GLU A 270 3.67 -7.58 14.10
C GLU A 270 4.87 -7.25 13.22
N GLY A 271 6.09 -7.59 13.67
CA GLY A 271 7.34 -7.47 12.89
C GLY A 271 7.25 -8.06 11.48
N LYS A 272 6.68 -9.26 11.35
CA LYS A 272 6.45 -9.92 10.05
C LYS A 272 5.39 -9.19 9.23
N TYR A 273 4.34 -8.69 9.89
CA TYR A 273 3.22 -8.04 9.21
C TYR A 273 3.53 -6.61 8.78
N PHE A 274 4.42 -5.88 9.46
CA PHE A 274 5.01 -4.65 8.92
C PHE A 274 5.56 -4.93 7.52
N LEU A 275 6.48 -5.90 7.38
CA LEU A 275 7.10 -6.27 6.10
C LEU A 275 6.07 -6.75 5.05
N LYS A 276 5.14 -7.61 5.46
CA LYS A 276 4.07 -8.12 4.58
C LYS A 276 3.23 -6.97 4.02
N PHE A 277 2.86 -6.01 4.85
CA PHE A 277 2.03 -4.88 4.48
C PHE A 277 2.79 -3.86 3.63
N TYR A 278 4.08 -3.63 3.86
CA TYR A 278 4.93 -2.84 2.94
C TYR A 278 4.97 -3.44 1.54
N GLY A 279 5.25 -4.74 1.45
CA GLY A 279 5.31 -5.43 0.16
C GLY A 279 3.97 -5.36 -0.58
N PHE A 280 2.86 -5.49 0.15
CA PHE A 280 1.52 -5.32 -0.41
C PHE A 280 1.26 -3.89 -0.89
N LEU A 281 1.60 -2.86 -0.09
CA LEU A 281 1.39 -1.46 -0.47
C LEU A 281 2.11 -1.12 -1.76
N GLU A 282 3.39 -1.49 -1.87
CA GLU A 282 4.16 -1.20 -3.08
C GLU A 282 3.63 -1.96 -4.29
N ASP A 283 3.38 -3.26 -4.16
CA ASP A 283 2.85 -4.05 -5.27
C ASP A 283 1.50 -3.51 -5.75
N PHE A 284 0.60 -3.18 -4.82
CA PHE A 284 -0.70 -2.59 -5.16
C PHE A 284 -0.55 -1.25 -5.89
N ILE A 285 0.24 -0.31 -5.35
CA ILE A 285 0.43 1.02 -5.95
C ILE A 285 1.10 0.91 -7.32
N SER A 286 2.15 0.09 -7.45
CA SER A 286 2.88 -0.13 -8.69
C SER A 286 1.97 -0.70 -9.78
N GLN A 287 1.11 -1.67 -9.46
CA GLN A 287 0.21 -2.28 -10.44
C GLN A 287 -0.92 -1.35 -10.87
N VAL A 288 -1.48 -0.59 -9.92
CA VAL A 288 -2.47 0.46 -10.20
C VAL A 288 -1.87 1.53 -11.11
N GLU A 289 -0.68 2.03 -10.79
CA GLU A 289 0.05 3.01 -11.57
C GLU A 289 0.28 2.54 -13.02
N GLN A 290 0.78 1.31 -13.19
CA GLN A 290 1.00 0.72 -14.52
C GLN A 290 -0.31 0.60 -15.32
N SER A 291 -1.42 0.28 -14.65
CA SER A 291 -2.74 0.18 -15.27
C SER A 291 -3.23 1.55 -15.74
N LEU A 292 -3.10 2.58 -14.90
CA LEU A 292 -3.46 3.95 -15.24
C LEU A 292 -2.64 4.48 -16.42
N TYR A 293 -1.33 4.22 -16.45
CA TYR A 293 -0.51 4.54 -17.61
C TYR A 293 -0.93 3.79 -18.86
N SER A 294 -1.23 2.50 -18.77
CA SER A 294 -1.70 1.72 -19.92
C SER A 294 -3.00 2.28 -20.48
N GLN A 295 -3.93 2.70 -19.63
CA GLN A 295 -5.21 3.27 -20.03
C GLN A 295 -5.06 4.67 -20.64
N ASN A 296 -4.20 5.52 -20.06
CA ASN A 296 -3.88 6.83 -20.63
C ASN A 296 -3.11 6.70 -21.94
N LEU A 297 -2.22 5.71 -22.06
CA LEU A 297 -1.56 5.34 -23.30
C LEU A 297 -2.56 4.82 -24.33
N ILE A 298 -3.64 4.14 -23.97
CA ILE A 298 -4.68 3.75 -24.94
C ILE A 298 -5.45 5.00 -25.42
N LYS A 299 -5.77 5.94 -24.53
CA LYS A 299 -6.37 7.24 -24.90
C LYS A 299 -5.43 8.11 -25.73
N SER A 300 -4.13 8.04 -25.48
CA SER A 300 -3.12 8.77 -26.24
C SER A 300 -2.67 8.00 -27.48
N SER A 301 -2.78 6.67 -27.57
CA SER A 301 -2.37 5.87 -28.74
C SER A 301 -3.44 5.77 -29.82
N SER A 302 -4.68 6.23 -29.54
CA SER A 302 -5.52 6.81 -30.60
C SER A 302 -4.87 8.05 -31.25
N ASN A 303 -3.76 8.57 -30.71
CA ASN A 303 -2.85 9.58 -31.24
C ASN A 303 -1.36 9.28 -30.88
N GLN A 304 -0.84 8.15 -31.38
CA GLN A 304 0.59 7.76 -31.39
C GLN A 304 1.28 7.25 -30.12
N THR A 305 2.24 6.37 -30.40
CA THR A 305 2.94 5.38 -29.57
C THR A 305 4.15 5.93 -28.84
N ASN A 306 4.35 5.56 -27.56
CA ASN A 306 5.65 5.16 -26.99
C ASN A 306 5.49 4.56 -25.57
N LYS A 307 6.11 3.40 -25.31
CA LYS A 307 6.10 2.68 -24.01
C LYS A 307 7.31 3.08 -23.15
N PRO A 308 7.15 3.43 -21.85
CA PRO A 308 8.27 3.53 -20.91
C PRO A 308 8.65 2.17 -20.31
N LYS A 309 9.96 1.94 -20.10
CA LYS A 309 10.52 0.74 -19.44
C LYS A 309 10.36 0.81 -17.91
N GLN A 310 10.01 -0.33 -17.30
CA GLN A 310 9.95 -0.56 -15.86
C GLN A 310 11.33 -0.42 -15.19
N LYS A 311 11.39 0.29 -14.05
CA LYS A 311 12.44 0.17 -13.03
C LYS A 311 11.78 -0.26 -11.72
N ASN A 312 12.31 -1.29 -11.07
CA ASN A 312 11.88 -1.71 -9.73
C ASN A 312 12.10 -0.57 -8.74
N LYS A 313 11.04 -0.14 -8.05
CA LYS A 313 11.04 1.03 -7.15
C LYS A 313 11.72 0.80 -5.78
N PHE A 314 12.31 -0.38 -5.56
CA PHE A 314 12.97 -0.72 -4.29
C PHE A 314 14.48 -1.01 -4.37
N SER A 315 15.18 -0.63 -5.43
CA SER A 315 16.65 -0.78 -5.44
C SER A 315 17.38 0.05 -4.37
N ASN A 316 16.70 0.97 -3.67
CA ASN A 316 17.34 1.98 -2.82
C ASN A 316 16.94 1.91 -1.33
N THR A 317 16.43 0.76 -0.84
CA THR A 317 16.14 0.56 0.61
C THR A 317 17.36 0.15 1.45
N LEU A 318 18.52 0.00 0.83
CA LEU A 318 19.81 0.11 1.52
C LEU A 318 20.51 1.30 0.87
N GLY A 319 20.85 2.30 1.67
CA GLY A 319 21.34 3.58 1.18
C GLY A 319 22.43 3.40 0.12
N ASP A 320 22.32 4.18 -0.96
CA ASP A 320 23.39 4.37 -1.94
C ASP A 320 24.57 5.09 -1.26
N ASP A 321 25.27 4.39 -0.36
CA ASP A 321 26.54 4.81 0.19
C ASP A 321 27.66 4.28 -0.73
N PRO A 322 28.39 5.17 -1.43
CA PRO A 322 29.51 4.79 -2.28
C PRO A 322 30.57 3.95 -1.55
N LYS A 323 30.68 4.06 -0.21
CA LYS A 323 31.59 3.25 0.61
C LYS A 323 31.12 1.80 0.75
N LEU A 324 29.80 1.56 0.85
CA LEU A 324 29.22 0.21 0.89
C LEU A 324 29.32 -0.50 -0.46
N ALA A 325 29.11 0.22 -1.57
CA ALA A 325 29.31 -0.32 -2.91
C ALA A 325 30.76 -0.79 -3.13
N LYS A 326 31.73 -0.01 -2.63
CA LYS A 326 33.16 -0.35 -2.68
C LYS A 326 33.52 -1.55 -1.80
N LEU A 327 32.86 -1.71 -0.65
CA LEU A 327 33.01 -2.86 0.24
C LEU A 327 32.47 -4.15 -0.39
N PHE A 328 31.31 -4.10 -1.07
CA PHE A 328 30.74 -5.27 -1.77
C PHE A 328 31.56 -5.68 -3.01
N GLU A 329 32.15 -4.73 -3.73
CA GLU A 329 33.12 -4.98 -4.80
C GLU A 329 34.39 -5.70 -4.28
N GLN A 330 34.85 -5.35 -3.09
CA GLN A 330 36.00 -6.00 -2.45
C GLN A 330 35.68 -7.41 -1.95
N LEU A 331 34.45 -7.65 -1.49
CA LEU A 331 33.99 -8.97 -1.05
C LEU A 331 33.77 -9.94 -2.22
N LYS A 332 33.34 -9.45 -3.39
CA LYS A 332 33.20 -10.27 -4.62
C LYS A 332 34.51 -10.74 -5.24
N LYS A 333 35.65 -10.18 -4.83
CA LYS A 333 36.99 -10.56 -5.32
C LYS A 333 37.67 -11.60 -4.44
N LYS A 334 36.98 -12.17 -3.46
CA LYS A 334 37.53 -13.14 -2.50
C LYS A 334 36.91 -14.54 -2.55
N ASP A 335 36.09 -14.84 -3.56
CA ASP A 335 35.69 -16.20 -3.91
C ASP A 335 36.31 -16.62 -5.25
#